data_AF-A0A9D6I9Z1-F1
#
_entry.id   AF-A0A9D6I9Z1-F1
#
_cell.length_a   1.000
_cell.length_b   1.000
_cell.length_c   1.000
_cell.angle_alpha   90.00
_cell.angle_beta   90.00
_cell.angle_gamma   90.00
#
_symmetry.space_group_name_H-M   'P 1'
#
loop_
_entity.id
_entity.type
_entity.pdbx_description
1 polymer ?
#
loop_
_entity_poly.entity_id
_entity_poly.type
_entity_poly.pdbx_seq_one_letter_code
_entity_poly.pdbx_strand_id
1 'polypeptide(L)'
;MLLLFGVQAVVAQEQDVEGAAISPTPTPIKYELPYPGLLPDSPLYFLKTGRDRIINFLISDPLKKAEFNLLQADKRLQAGVYLFKKQGKERLAESTISKGENYFDQAIAQAQQAQQEGRKVSSLGNRLFLAAQKHQEVLK
;
A
#
# COMPACT_ATOMS: atom_id res chain seq x y z
N MET A 1 28.49 21.56 -67.51
CA MET A 1 29.83 21.53 -66.88
C MET A 1 29.61 21.94 -65.43
N LEU A 2 29.08 21.02 -64.60
CA LEU A 2 29.78 20.06 -63.73
C LEU A 2 30.62 20.75 -62.64
N LEU A 3 30.53 20.18 -61.42
CA LEU A 3 31.33 20.38 -60.18
C LEU A 3 30.52 21.08 -59.06
N LEU A 4 29.81 20.34 -58.21
CA LEU A 4 30.28 19.56 -57.03
C LEU A 4 30.14 20.39 -55.74
N PHE A 5 29.01 20.21 -55.05
CA PHE A 5 28.81 20.63 -53.67
C PHE A 5 29.69 19.78 -52.76
N GLY A 6 30.73 20.41 -52.18
CA GLY A 6 31.58 19.79 -51.18
C GLY A 6 30.83 19.67 -49.85
N VAL A 7 30.54 18.44 -49.45
CA VAL A 7 30.04 18.06 -48.13
C VAL A 7 31.17 18.29 -47.13
N GLN A 8 31.00 19.21 -46.17
CA GLN A 8 31.86 19.24 -45.00
C GLN A 8 31.40 18.16 -44.03
N ALA A 9 32.25 17.14 -43.85
CA ALA A 9 32.10 16.14 -42.82
C ALA A 9 32.36 16.80 -41.46
N VAL A 10 31.30 17.08 -40.71
CA VAL A 10 31.40 17.28 -39.26
C VAL A 10 31.71 15.91 -38.66
N VAL A 11 32.95 15.76 -38.19
CA VAL A 11 33.35 14.62 -37.36
C VAL A 11 32.62 14.76 -36.02
N ALA A 12 31.52 14.04 -35.87
CA ALA A 12 30.90 13.82 -34.58
C ALA A 12 31.82 12.89 -33.78
N GLN A 13 32.42 13.41 -32.71
CA GLN A 13 33.01 12.56 -31.68
C GLN A 13 31.90 11.65 -31.13
N GLU A 14 32.05 10.34 -31.29
CA GLU A 14 31.34 9.36 -30.47
C GLU A 14 31.77 9.61 -29.02
N GLN A 15 30.88 10.25 -28.25
CA GLN A 15 30.94 10.14 -26.80
C GLN A 15 30.50 8.72 -26.47
N ASP A 16 31.47 7.88 -26.09
CA ASP A 16 31.24 6.69 -25.29
C ASP A 16 30.59 7.11 -23.97
N VAL A 17 29.27 7.31 -24.00
CA VAL A 17 28.43 7.21 -22.80
C VAL A 17 28.16 5.74 -22.61
N GLU A 18 29.16 5.12 -22.00
CA GLU A 18 29.12 3.82 -21.36
C GLU A 18 27.75 3.64 -20.70
N GLY A 19 26.99 2.67 -21.24
CA GLY A 19 25.64 2.36 -20.81
C GLY A 19 25.64 1.93 -19.34
N ALA A 20 25.45 2.90 -18.45
CA ALA A 20 25.01 2.64 -17.11
C ALA A 20 23.57 2.13 -17.21
N ALA A 21 23.44 0.80 -17.26
CA ALA A 21 22.19 0.11 -17.01
C ALA A 21 21.71 0.54 -15.61
N ILE A 22 20.85 1.57 -15.57
CA ILE A 22 20.09 1.93 -14.39
C ILE A 22 19.06 0.81 -14.21
N SER A 23 19.50 -0.31 -13.62
CA SER A 23 18.57 -1.22 -12.99
C SER A 23 17.83 -0.39 -11.93
N PRO A 24 16.51 -0.18 -12.03
CA PRO A 24 15.80 0.55 -11.00
C PRO A 24 15.81 -0.32 -9.75
N THR A 25 16.77 -0.11 -8.87
CA THR A 25 16.75 -0.71 -7.54
C THR A 25 15.48 -0.19 -6.86
N PRO A 26 14.53 -1.07 -6.48
CA PRO A 26 13.29 -0.62 -5.88
C PRO A 26 13.63 0.09 -4.57
N THR A 27 13.42 1.40 -4.52
CA THR A 27 13.58 2.18 -3.30
C THR A 27 12.61 1.62 -2.26
N PRO A 28 13.09 1.18 -1.08
CA PRO A 28 12.21 0.57 -0.07
C PRO A 28 11.17 1.59 0.39
N ILE A 29 9.89 1.19 0.34
CA ILE A 29 8.79 2.04 0.80
C ILE A 29 8.92 2.17 2.33
N LYS A 30 9.20 3.40 2.79
CA LYS A 30 9.29 3.73 4.23
C LYS A 30 7.88 3.79 4.84
N TYR A 31 7.29 2.62 5.06
CA TYR A 31 6.02 2.45 5.76
C TYR A 31 6.06 1.17 6.58
N GLU A 32 5.99 1.30 7.90
CA GLU A 32 6.01 0.17 8.82
C GLU A 32 4.59 -0.34 9.06
N LEU A 33 4.35 -1.61 8.71
CA LEU A 33 3.09 -2.26 9.01
C LEU A 33 3.01 -2.59 10.51
N PRO A 34 1.88 -2.28 11.17
CA PRO A 34 1.69 -2.55 12.58
C PRO A 34 1.62 -4.06 12.84
N TYR A 35 2.12 -4.47 14.00
CA TYR A 35 2.05 -5.87 14.42
C TYR A 35 0.59 -6.31 14.62
N PRO A 36 0.18 -7.49 14.10
CA PRO A 36 -1.21 -7.94 14.10
C PRO A 36 -1.73 -8.31 15.49
N GLY A 37 -0.83 -8.55 16.45
CA GLY A 37 -1.16 -8.93 17.82
C GLY A 37 -1.85 -10.30 17.87
N LEU A 38 -3.17 -10.29 17.80
CA LEU A 38 -4.01 -11.48 17.94
C LEU A 38 -4.47 -12.01 16.58
N LEU A 39 -4.08 -13.24 16.29
CA LEU A 39 -4.38 -13.91 15.02
C LEU A 39 -5.78 -14.54 15.02
N PRO A 40 -6.40 -14.70 13.83
CA PRO A 40 -7.73 -15.31 13.65
C PRO A 40 -7.81 -16.80 14.02
N ASP A 41 -6.69 -17.39 14.41
CA ASP A 41 -6.52 -18.78 14.81
C ASP A 41 -6.74 -19.02 16.32
N SER A 42 -6.94 -17.95 17.09
CA SER A 42 -7.13 -18.02 18.55
C SER A 42 -8.59 -17.82 18.96
N PRO A 43 -9.07 -18.50 20.02
CA PRO A 43 -10.45 -18.34 20.52
C PRO A 43 -10.75 -16.90 20.99
N LEU A 44 -9.72 -16.17 21.45
CA LEU A 44 -9.83 -14.77 21.85
C LEU A 44 -10.06 -13.81 20.67
N TYR A 45 -9.88 -14.26 19.43
CA TYR A 45 -10.09 -13.43 18.23
C TYR A 45 -11.53 -12.95 18.10
N PHE A 46 -12.50 -13.73 18.61
CA PHE A 46 -13.91 -13.32 18.63
C PHE A 46 -14.12 -12.02 19.42
N LEU A 47 -13.51 -11.93 20.62
CA LEU A 47 -13.62 -10.74 21.46
C LEU A 47 -13.01 -9.51 20.80
N LYS A 48 -11.83 -9.67 20.16
CA LYS A 48 -11.21 -8.61 19.36
C LYS A 48 -12.12 -8.14 18.23
N THR A 49 -12.72 -9.08 17.50
CA THR A 49 -13.58 -8.76 16.35
C THR A 49 -14.87 -8.06 16.81
N GLY A 50 -15.44 -8.48 17.94
CA GLY A 50 -16.58 -7.83 18.58
C GLY A 50 -16.28 -6.39 18.99
N ARG A 51 -15.18 -6.18 19.71
CA ARG A 51 -14.69 -4.83 20.07
C ARG A 51 -14.50 -3.96 18.83
N ASP A 52 -13.84 -4.47 17.80
CA ASP A 52 -13.54 -3.70 16.59
C ASP A 52 -14.82 -3.28 15.85
N ARG A 53 -15.88 -4.11 15.86
CA ARG A 53 -17.20 -3.75 15.32
C ARG A 53 -17.88 -2.66 16.13
N ILE A 54 -17.83 -2.77 17.46
CA ILE A 54 -18.38 -1.75 18.38
C ILE A 54 -17.68 -0.42 18.09
N ILE A 55 -16.34 -0.39 18.09
CA ILE A 55 -15.58 0.83 17.81
C ILE A 55 -15.94 1.42 16.44
N ASN A 56 -15.98 0.59 15.38
CA ASN A 56 -16.34 1.07 14.05
C ASN A 56 -17.77 1.65 13.98
N PHE A 57 -18.68 1.11 14.78
CA PHE A 57 -20.05 1.63 14.87
C PHE A 57 -20.11 2.95 15.65
N LEU A 58 -19.33 3.09 16.74
CA LEU A 58 -19.30 4.31 17.55
C LEU A 58 -18.57 5.48 16.89
N ILE A 59 -17.65 5.22 15.95
CA ILE A 59 -16.96 6.32 15.25
C ILE A 59 -17.89 6.92 14.20
N SER A 60 -18.39 8.11 14.52
CA SER A 60 -19.21 8.94 13.60
C SER A 60 -18.37 9.87 12.73
N ASP A 61 -17.20 10.32 13.18
CA ASP A 61 -16.31 11.21 12.41
C ASP A 61 -15.65 10.42 11.25
N PRO A 62 -15.91 10.77 9.97
CA PRO A 62 -15.36 10.03 8.83
C PRO A 62 -13.84 10.06 8.77
N LEU A 63 -13.18 11.13 9.24
CA LEU A 63 -11.72 11.18 9.28
C LEU A 63 -11.18 10.12 10.26
N LYS A 64 -11.78 10.04 11.45
CA LYS A 64 -11.41 9.03 12.46
C LYS A 64 -11.78 7.62 12.01
N LYS A 65 -12.88 7.48 11.27
CA LYS A 65 -13.31 6.20 10.73
C LYS A 65 -12.33 5.70 9.68
N ALA A 66 -11.85 6.59 8.81
CA ALA A 66 -10.83 6.30 7.83
C ALA A 66 -9.50 5.89 8.47
N GLU A 67 -9.03 6.63 9.48
CA GLU A 67 -7.83 6.27 10.25
C GLU A 67 -7.94 4.89 10.91
N PHE A 68 -9.10 4.59 11.51
CA PHE A 68 -9.37 3.30 12.12
C PHE A 68 -9.39 2.17 11.09
N ASN A 69 -10.08 2.37 9.97
CA ASN A 69 -10.15 1.38 8.90
C ASN A 69 -8.78 1.09 8.28
N LEU A 70 -7.96 2.13 8.04
CA LEU A 70 -6.58 1.96 7.57
C LEU A 70 -5.76 1.10 8.54
N LEU A 71 -5.82 1.41 9.84
CA LEU A 71 -5.13 0.62 10.87
C LEU A 71 -5.58 -0.85 10.88
N GLN A 72 -6.86 -1.09 10.64
CA GLN A 72 -7.46 -2.42 10.62
C GLN A 72 -7.13 -3.21 9.37
N ALA A 73 -6.93 -2.53 8.24
CA ALA A 73 -6.39 -3.09 7.00
C ALA A 73 -4.95 -3.54 7.20
N ASP A 74 -4.08 -2.63 7.65
CA ASP A 74 -2.65 -2.90 7.80
C ASP A 74 -2.37 -4.07 8.77
N LYS A 75 -3.12 -4.14 9.88
CA LYS A 75 -3.04 -5.26 10.83
C LYS A 75 -3.47 -6.59 10.22
N ARG A 76 -4.50 -6.58 9.37
CA ARG A 76 -5.02 -7.80 8.73
C ARG A 76 -4.09 -8.28 7.63
N LEU A 77 -3.50 -7.38 6.86
CA LEU A 77 -2.46 -7.73 5.90
C LEU A 77 -1.31 -8.47 6.59
N GLN A 78 -0.74 -7.89 7.66
CA GLN A 78 0.32 -8.55 8.43
C GLN A 78 -0.12 -9.89 9.04
N ALA A 79 -1.33 -9.96 9.59
CA ALA A 79 -1.87 -11.23 10.09
C ALA A 79 -1.94 -12.29 8.99
N GLY A 80 -2.41 -11.90 7.81
CA GLY A 80 -2.48 -12.73 6.62
C GLY A 80 -1.11 -13.24 6.18
N VAL A 81 -0.13 -12.36 6.04
CA VAL A 81 1.26 -12.72 5.70
C VAL A 81 1.85 -13.70 6.72
N TYR A 82 1.61 -13.47 8.00
CA TYR A 82 2.08 -14.36 9.06
C TYR A 82 1.40 -15.74 9.00
N LEU A 83 0.11 -15.78 8.69
CA LEU A 83 -0.64 -17.04 8.50
C LEU A 83 -0.19 -17.77 7.24
N PHE A 84 0.13 -17.04 6.17
CA PHE A 84 0.59 -17.63 4.91
C PHE A 84 1.90 -18.41 5.10
N LYS A 85 2.75 -17.98 6.04
CA LYS A 85 3.98 -18.68 6.42
C LYS A 85 3.73 -19.94 7.28
N LYS A 86 2.50 -20.20 7.71
CA LYS A 86 2.14 -21.38 8.51
C LYS A 86 1.50 -22.45 7.61
N GLN A 87 1.99 -23.68 7.74
CA GLN A 87 1.48 -24.83 6.98
C GLN A 87 -0.03 -25.03 7.22
N GLY A 88 -0.80 -25.17 6.14
CA GLY A 88 -2.23 -25.49 6.18
C GLY A 88 -3.13 -24.30 6.53
N LYS A 89 -2.60 -23.07 6.53
CA LYS A 89 -3.37 -21.84 6.83
C LYS A 89 -3.49 -20.90 5.65
N GLU A 90 -3.20 -21.36 4.45
CA GLU A 90 -3.17 -20.58 3.21
C GLU A 90 -4.55 -19.95 2.91
N ARG A 91 -5.62 -20.74 3.00
CA ARG A 91 -7.01 -20.21 2.83
C ARG A 91 -7.39 -19.20 3.91
N LEU A 92 -6.96 -19.43 5.16
CA LEU A 92 -7.22 -18.50 6.25
C LEU A 92 -6.44 -17.20 6.03
N ALA A 93 -5.19 -17.29 5.57
CA ALA A 93 -4.36 -16.16 5.20
C ALA A 93 -5.01 -15.33 4.09
N GLU A 94 -5.38 -15.95 2.98
CA GLU A 94 -6.06 -15.30 1.85
C GLU A 94 -7.34 -14.57 2.30
N SER A 95 -8.20 -15.25 3.05
CA SER A 95 -9.42 -14.62 3.58
C SER A 95 -9.14 -13.47 4.55
N THR A 96 -8.02 -13.52 5.28
CA THR A 96 -7.62 -12.47 6.22
C THR A 96 -7.07 -11.25 5.47
N ILE A 97 -6.27 -11.48 4.43
CA ILE A 97 -5.77 -10.45 3.51
C ILE A 97 -6.94 -9.77 2.81
N SER A 98 -7.84 -10.54 2.18
CA SER A 98 -9.02 -10.01 1.49
C SER A 98 -9.90 -9.16 2.43
N LYS A 99 -10.10 -9.60 3.68
CA LYS A 99 -10.80 -8.77 4.69
C LYS A 99 -10.02 -7.50 5.02
N GLY A 100 -8.69 -7.54 5.03
CA GLY A 100 -7.84 -6.36 5.19
C GLY A 100 -8.04 -5.35 4.07
N GLU A 101 -8.02 -5.78 2.82
CA GLU A 101 -8.27 -4.93 1.65
C GLU A 101 -9.67 -4.30 1.68
N ASN A 102 -10.70 -5.03 2.10
CA ASN A 102 -12.03 -4.44 2.30
C ASN A 102 -12.04 -3.30 3.33
N TYR A 103 -11.22 -3.39 4.38
CA TYR A 103 -11.05 -2.26 5.33
C TYR A 103 -10.26 -1.11 4.69
N PHE A 104 -9.30 -1.41 3.80
CA PHE A 104 -8.55 -0.41 3.08
C PHE A 104 -9.46 0.40 2.15
N ASP A 105 -10.33 -0.27 1.40
CA ASP A 105 -11.34 0.37 0.56
C ASP A 105 -12.29 1.26 1.37
N GLN A 106 -12.74 0.78 2.54
CA GLN A 106 -13.53 1.58 3.46
C GLN A 106 -12.76 2.78 4.01
N ALA A 107 -11.45 2.67 4.22
CA ALA A 107 -10.61 3.78 4.65
C ALA A 107 -10.55 4.87 3.56
N ILE A 108 -10.41 4.48 2.30
CA ILE A 108 -10.45 5.41 1.16
C ILE A 108 -11.80 6.11 1.07
N ALA A 109 -12.91 5.35 1.11
CA ALA A 109 -14.25 5.92 1.03
C ALA A 109 -14.53 6.92 2.16
N GLN A 110 -14.12 6.60 3.39
CA GLN A 110 -14.29 7.50 4.54
C GLN A 110 -13.36 8.72 4.46
N ALA A 111 -12.15 8.58 3.91
CA ALA A 111 -11.27 9.72 3.67
C ALA A 111 -11.86 10.67 2.62
N GLN A 112 -12.46 10.14 1.56
CA GLN A 112 -13.16 10.93 0.55
C GLN A 112 -14.36 11.67 1.15
N GLN A 113 -15.17 10.99 1.98
CA GLN A 113 -16.26 11.63 2.69
C GLN A 113 -15.76 12.76 3.60
N ALA A 114 -14.71 12.51 4.40
CA ALA A 114 -14.12 13.54 5.25
C ALA A 114 -13.62 14.75 4.44
N GLN A 115 -13.05 14.52 3.26
CA GLN A 115 -12.65 15.59 2.35
C GLN A 115 -13.84 16.42 1.85
N GLN A 116 -14.94 15.77 1.49
CA GLN A 116 -16.18 16.44 1.06
C GLN A 116 -16.81 17.27 2.19
N GLU A 117 -16.66 16.83 3.44
CA GLU A 117 -17.07 17.57 4.64
C GLU A 117 -16.08 18.68 5.05
N GLY A 118 -15.08 18.99 4.22
CA GLY A 118 -14.12 20.05 4.45
C GLY A 118 -13.04 19.73 5.49
N ARG A 119 -12.88 18.46 5.89
CA ARG A 119 -11.83 18.03 6.82
C ARG A 119 -10.47 18.00 6.10
N LYS A 120 -9.40 18.31 6.84
CA LYS A 120 -8.04 18.23 6.32
C LYS A 120 -7.56 16.78 6.25
N VAL A 121 -7.54 16.19 5.06
CA VAL A 121 -7.17 14.78 4.84
C VAL A 121 -5.75 14.56 4.33
N SER A 122 -4.94 15.61 4.09
CA SER A 122 -3.64 15.49 3.40
C SER A 122 -2.68 14.49 4.06
N SER A 123 -2.59 14.49 5.39
CA SER A 123 -1.74 13.55 6.14
C SER A 123 -2.23 12.10 5.98
N LEU A 124 -3.55 11.89 6.09
CA LEU A 124 -4.16 10.58 5.89
C LEU A 124 -4.02 10.09 4.45
N GLY A 125 -4.20 10.96 3.46
CA GLY A 125 -4.00 10.64 2.04
C GLY A 125 -2.59 10.15 1.74
N ASN A 126 -1.57 10.82 2.29
CA ASN A 126 -0.18 10.37 2.17
C ASN A 126 0.03 8.99 2.82
N ARG A 127 -0.58 8.74 3.99
CA ARG A 127 -0.51 7.43 4.64
C ARG A 127 -1.21 6.34 3.84
N LEU A 128 -2.39 6.61 3.28
CA LEU A 128 -3.11 5.68 2.40
C LEU A 128 -2.27 5.34 1.16
N PHE A 129 -1.65 6.34 0.54
CA PHE A 129 -0.77 6.11 -0.61
C PHE A 129 0.45 5.24 -0.27
N LEU A 130 1.13 5.52 0.85
CA LEU A 130 2.26 4.71 1.31
C LEU A 130 1.83 3.30 1.70
N ALA A 131 0.68 3.16 2.36
CA ALA A 131 0.11 1.87 2.73
C ALA A 131 -0.23 1.04 1.48
N ALA A 132 -0.88 1.61 0.46
CA ALA A 132 -1.17 0.92 -0.79
C ALA A 132 0.09 0.37 -1.46
N GLN A 133 1.14 1.19 -1.56
CA GLN A 133 2.42 0.75 -2.09
C GLN A 133 3.02 -0.40 -1.26
N LYS A 134 2.91 -0.32 0.07
CA LYS A 134 3.42 -1.37 0.95
C LYS A 134 2.61 -2.66 0.86
N HIS A 135 1.28 -2.57 0.70
CA HIS A 135 0.40 -3.71 0.50
C HIS A 135 0.78 -4.44 -0.79
N GLN A 136 1.00 -3.69 -1.88
CA GLN A 136 1.50 -4.24 -3.14
C GLN A 136 2.89 -4.89 -3.00
N GLU A 137 3.81 -4.28 -2.27
CA GLU A 137 5.15 -4.85 -2.03
C GLU A 137 5.08 -6.21 -1.32
N VAL A 138 4.16 -6.33 -0.36
CA VAL A 138 4.02 -7.51 0.51
C VAL A 138 3.24 -8.66 -0.15
N LEU A 139 2.37 -8.35 -1.11
CA LEU A 139 1.52 -9.33 -1.82
C LEU A 139 2.12 -9.83 -3.15
N LYS A 140 3.23 -9.25 -3.60
CA LYS A 140 4.02 -9.75 -4.73
C LYS A 140 4.71 -11.05 -4.38
#